data_AF-A0A2W4VR92-F1
#
_entry.id   AF-A0A2W4VR92-F1
#
_cell.length_a   1.000
_cell.length_b   1.000
_cell.length_c   1.000
_cell.angle_alpha   90.00
_cell.angle_beta   90.00
_cell.angle_gamma   90.00
#
_symmetry.space_group_name_H-M   'P 1'
#
loop_
_entity.id
_entity.type
_entity.pdbx_description
1 polymer ?
#
loop_
_entity_poly.entity_id
_entity_poly.type
_entity_poly.pdbx_seq_one_letter_code
_entity_poly.pdbx_strand_id
1 'polypeptide(L)'
;MKIRSTEARPRVGDSEKMTVNLGVVDLGQVDLLVQEGFYSNRSDLVRTAVRNLLATHAETLRQTVARKTLMLGLQHLTRAELERTVAAGEKLRIQVVGLARIDDDVTPELALAAIETVSVLGAFHASPAVRRALAARTV
;
A
#
# COMPACT_ATOMS: atom_id res chain seq x y z
N MET A 1 36.34 7.41 21.05
CA MET A 1 36.27 6.56 19.84
C MET A 1 34.95 5.79 19.85
N LYS A 2 34.17 5.95 18.77
CA LYS A 2 32.95 5.20 18.36
C LYS A 2 31.62 5.45 19.09
N ILE A 3 30.98 6.51 18.62
CA ILE A 3 29.59 6.59 18.12
C ILE A 3 28.89 5.22 17.94
N ARG A 4 27.69 5.07 18.51
CA ARG A 4 26.62 4.22 17.98
C ARG A 4 25.29 4.96 18.09
N SER A 5 25.06 5.84 17.12
CA SER A 5 23.72 6.31 16.77
C SER A 5 22.93 5.11 16.29
N THR A 6 21.99 4.63 17.10
CA THR A 6 20.95 3.71 16.60
C THR A 6 19.83 4.60 16.09
N GLU A 7 19.96 5.07 14.86
CA GLU A 7 18.81 5.57 14.12
C GLU A 7 17.87 4.38 13.95
N ALA A 8 16.80 4.38 14.74
CA ALA A 8 15.67 3.52 14.51
C ALA A 8 15.08 3.89 13.15
N ARG A 9 15.55 3.21 12.09
CA ARG A 9 14.85 3.19 10.81
C ARG A 9 13.39 2.84 11.12
N PRO A 10 12.41 3.69 10.79
CA PRO A 10 11.03 3.30 10.93
C PRO A 10 10.84 2.03 10.11
N ARG A 11 10.60 0.90 10.78
CA ARG A 11 10.10 -0.30 10.12
C ARG A 11 8.77 0.12 9.52
N VAL A 12 8.79 0.33 8.21
CA VAL A 12 7.59 0.59 7.44
C VAL A 12 6.65 -0.56 7.76
N GLY A 13 5.56 -0.22 8.44
CA GLY A 13 4.73 -1.18 9.13
C GLY A 13 4.14 -2.17 8.15
N ASP A 14 4.13 -3.45 8.54
CA ASP A 14 3.46 -4.53 7.81
C ASP A 14 1.93 -4.32 7.70
N SER A 15 1.40 -3.24 8.28
CA SER A 15 -0.03 -2.92 8.32
C SER A 15 -0.28 -1.42 8.18
N GLU A 16 -1.25 -1.08 7.34
CA GLU A 16 -1.79 0.28 7.19
C GLU A 16 -3.00 0.49 8.09
N LYS A 17 -3.13 1.68 8.67
CA LYS A 17 -4.27 2.02 9.53
C LYS A 17 -5.50 2.30 8.68
N MET A 18 -6.53 1.50 8.85
CA MET A 18 -7.87 1.73 8.33
C MET A 18 -8.78 2.26 9.45
N THR A 19 -9.43 3.41 9.23
CA THR A 19 -10.40 3.97 10.19
C THR A 19 -11.80 3.82 9.60
N VAL A 20 -12.73 3.26 10.37
CA VAL A 20 -14.11 3.00 9.96
C VAL A 20 -15.07 3.36 11.10
N ASN A 21 -16.26 3.83 10.74
CA ASN A 21 -17.36 3.98 11.69
C ASN A 21 -18.17 2.68 11.74
N LEU A 22 -18.59 2.28 12.93
CA LEU A 22 -19.44 1.10 13.16
C LEU A 22 -20.73 1.53 13.86
N GLY A 23 -21.83 0.82 13.59
CA GLY A 23 -23.08 1.01 14.33
C GLY A 23 -22.89 0.65 15.81
N VAL A 24 -23.64 1.31 16.70
CA VAL A 24 -23.51 1.09 18.15
C VAL A 24 -23.83 -0.34 18.58
N VAL A 25 -24.75 -1.01 17.86
CA VAL A 25 -25.10 -2.42 18.11
C VAL A 25 -23.98 -3.35 17.66
N ASP A 26 -23.44 -3.16 16.45
CA ASP A 26 -22.33 -3.97 15.93
C ASP A 26 -21.07 -3.83 16.81
N LEU A 27 -20.79 -2.60 17.27
CA LEU A 27 -19.70 -2.34 18.21
C LEU A 27 -19.89 -3.13 19.52
N GLY A 28 -21.11 -3.15 20.06
CA GLY A 28 -21.42 -3.94 21.26
C GLY A 28 -21.24 -5.45 21.06
N GLN A 29 -21.62 -5.97 19.88
CA GLN A 29 -21.39 -7.40 19.55
C GLN A 29 -19.91 -7.73 19.39
N VAL A 30 -19.13 -6.83 18.75
CA VAL A 30 -17.67 -6.95 18.65
C VAL A 30 -17.04 -6.98 20.05
N ASP A 31 -17.48 -6.10 20.94
CA ASP A 31 -16.98 -6.04 22.32
C ASP A 31 -17.28 -7.32 23.10
N LEU A 32 -18.51 -7.85 22.97
CA LEU A 32 -18.88 -9.10 23.62
C LEU A 32 -18.01 -10.27 23.14
N LEU A 33 -17.76 -10.39 21.83
CA LEU A 33 -16.91 -11.45 21.29
C LEU A 33 -15.45 -11.37 21.77
N VAL A 34 -14.93 -10.15 21.94
CA VAL A 34 -13.59 -9.94 22.51
C VAL A 34 -13.58 -10.28 24.00
N GLN A 35 -14.61 -9.87 24.75
CA GLN A 35 -14.73 -10.12 26.19
C GLN A 35 -14.84 -11.62 26.51
N GLU A 36 -15.58 -12.37 25.70
CA GLU A 36 -15.71 -13.83 25.83
C GLU A 36 -14.47 -14.59 25.33
N GLY A 37 -13.45 -13.88 24.82
CA GLY A 37 -12.16 -14.46 24.45
C GLY A 37 -12.12 -15.13 23.07
N PHE A 38 -13.15 -14.96 22.23
CA PHE A 38 -13.13 -15.47 20.84
C PHE A 38 -12.05 -14.77 20.00
N TYR A 39 -11.72 -13.52 20.33
CA TYR A 39 -10.68 -12.73 19.66
C TYR A 39 -9.83 -11.98 20.68
N SER A 40 -8.56 -11.78 20.36
CA SER A 40 -7.61 -11.12 21.29
C SER A 40 -7.90 -9.62 21.48
N ASN A 41 -8.46 -8.95 20.48
CA ASN A 41 -8.87 -7.54 20.52
C ASN A 41 -9.78 -7.19 19.32
N ARG A 42 -10.39 -6.01 19.35
CA ARG A 42 -11.25 -5.50 18.26
C ARG A 42 -10.56 -5.50 16.91
N SER A 43 -9.29 -5.08 16.86
CA SER A 43 -8.53 -5.01 15.60
C SER A 43 -8.26 -6.40 15.02
N ASP A 44 -8.07 -7.41 15.87
CA ASP A 44 -7.89 -8.80 15.45
C ASP A 44 -9.15 -9.39 14.83
N LEU A 45 -10.31 -9.16 15.47
CA LEU A 45 -11.62 -9.52 14.91
C LEU A 45 -11.82 -8.87 13.54
N VAL A 46 -11.63 -7.55 13.44
CA VAL A 46 -11.82 -6.81 12.18
C VAL A 46 -10.87 -7.32 11.09
N ARG A 47 -9.59 -7.56 11.43
CA ARG A 47 -8.61 -8.12 10.48
C ARG A 47 -9.03 -9.50 9.98
N THR A 48 -9.54 -10.34 10.88
CA THR A 48 -10.02 -11.69 10.55
C THR A 48 -11.26 -11.62 9.64
N ALA A 49 -12.24 -10.78 9.98
CA ALA A 49 -13.44 -10.58 9.16
C ALA A 49 -13.10 -10.10 7.75
N VAL A 50 -12.21 -9.12 7.62
CA VAL A 50 -11.72 -8.62 6.33
C VAL A 50 -11.05 -9.73 5.52
N ARG A 51 -10.15 -10.52 6.12
CA ARG A 51 -9.49 -11.65 5.44
C ARG A 51 -10.49 -12.70 4.95
N ASN A 52 -11.49 -13.02 5.77
CA ASN A 52 -12.52 -14.00 5.42
C ASN A 52 -13.37 -13.52 4.25
N LEU A 53 -13.83 -12.26 4.28
CA LEU A 53 -14.60 -11.67 3.19
C LEU A 53 -13.78 -11.57 1.89
N LEU A 54 -12.51 -11.18 1.96
CA LEU A 54 -11.63 -11.17 0.80
C LEU A 54 -11.41 -12.56 0.21
N ALA A 55 -11.30 -13.59 1.05
CA ALA A 55 -11.20 -14.98 0.59
C ALA A 55 -12.48 -15.42 -0.14
N THR A 56 -13.66 -15.08 0.39
CA THR A 56 -14.96 -15.33 -0.27
C THR A 56 -15.03 -14.67 -1.65
N HIS A 57 -14.48 -13.47 -1.81
CA HIS A 57 -14.48 -12.73 -3.08
C HIS A 57 -13.22 -12.93 -3.93
N ALA A 58 -12.36 -13.91 -3.61
CA ALA A 58 -11.05 -14.06 -4.24
C ALA A 58 -11.11 -14.20 -5.76
N GLU A 59 -12.10 -14.94 -6.28
CA GLU A 59 -12.23 -15.14 -7.72
C GLU A 59 -12.68 -13.87 -8.45
N THR A 60 -13.66 -13.15 -7.90
CA THR A 60 -14.09 -11.85 -8.43
C THR A 60 -12.94 -10.84 -8.45
N LEU A 61 -12.11 -10.84 -7.39
CA LEU A 61 -10.91 -10.00 -7.32
C LEU A 61 -9.90 -10.40 -8.40
N ARG A 62 -9.58 -11.68 -8.56
CA ARG A 62 -8.66 -12.18 -9.61
C ARG A 62 -9.12 -11.79 -11.00
N GLN A 63 -10.39 -12.01 -11.34
CA GLN A 63 -10.95 -11.65 -12.64
C GLN A 63 -10.90 -10.14 -12.89
N THR A 64 -11.15 -9.33 -11.86
CA THR A 64 -11.09 -7.87 -11.97
C THR A 64 -9.66 -7.37 -12.15
N VAL A 65 -8.72 -7.94 -11.41
CA VAL A 65 -7.28 -7.64 -11.49
C VAL A 65 -6.76 -7.98 -12.89
N ALA A 66 -7.10 -9.16 -13.43
CA ALA A 66 -6.73 -9.58 -14.78
C ALA A 66 -7.33 -8.65 -15.85
N ARG A 67 -8.63 -8.32 -15.74
CA ARG A 67 -9.32 -7.43 -16.70
C ARG A 67 -8.76 -6.02 -16.73
N LYS A 68 -8.31 -5.50 -15.59
CA LYS A 68 -7.76 -4.14 -15.45
C LYS A 68 -6.23 -4.09 -15.52
N THR A 69 -5.57 -5.22 -15.78
CA THR A 69 -4.10 -5.35 -15.80
C THR A 69 -3.44 -4.81 -14.53
N LEU A 70 -4.09 -5.02 -13.37
CA LEU A 70 -3.55 -4.56 -12.09
C LEU A 70 -2.53 -5.59 -11.57
N MET A 71 -1.45 -5.10 -10.96
CA MET A 71 -0.54 -5.92 -10.18
C MET A 71 -1.08 -6.05 -8.75
N LEU A 72 -1.24 -7.26 -8.25
CA LEU A 72 -1.67 -7.48 -6.86
C LEU A 72 -0.46 -7.74 -5.97
N GLY A 73 -0.30 -6.99 -4.89
CA GLY A 73 0.78 -7.15 -3.92
C GLY A 73 1.60 -5.89 -3.66
N LEU A 74 2.90 -6.09 -3.44
CA LEU A 74 3.86 -5.02 -3.14
C LEU A 74 4.69 -4.75 -4.40
N GLN A 75 4.70 -3.51 -4.86
CA GLN A 75 5.61 -3.05 -5.91
C GLN A 75 6.62 -2.08 -5.32
N HIS A 76 7.89 -2.42 -5.40
CA HIS A 76 9.00 -1.56 -4.99
C HIS A 76 9.68 -1.03 -6.25
N LEU A 77 9.87 0.29 -6.34
CA LEU A 77 10.56 0.97 -7.43
C LEU A 77 11.81 1.66 -6.90
N THR A 78 12.95 1.15 -7.35
CA THR A 78 14.27 1.72 -7.02
C THR A 78 14.67 2.80 -8.02
N ARG A 79 15.57 3.70 -7.61
CA ARG A 79 16.20 4.67 -8.52
C ARG A 79 16.79 4.01 -9.77
N ALA A 80 17.53 2.91 -9.58
CA ALA A 80 18.21 2.22 -10.68
C ALA A 80 17.25 1.58 -11.69
N GLU A 81 16.05 1.18 -11.26
CA GLU A 81 15.00 0.73 -12.19
C GLU A 81 14.44 1.89 -13.00
N LEU A 82 14.13 3.02 -12.35
CA LEU A 82 13.59 4.20 -13.03
C LEU A 82 14.60 4.80 -14.02
N GLU A 83 15.88 4.86 -13.65
CA GLU A 83 16.95 5.33 -14.54
C GLU A 83 17.08 4.44 -15.78
N ARG A 84 16.97 3.11 -15.61
CA ARG A 84 16.97 2.17 -16.73
C ARG A 84 15.75 2.33 -17.63
N THR A 85 14.56 2.51 -17.06
CA THR A 85 13.34 2.78 -17.83
C THR A 85 13.50 4.04 -18.68
N VAL A 86 14.02 5.12 -18.10
CA VAL A 86 14.24 6.38 -18.83
C VAL A 86 15.30 6.22 -19.91
N ALA A 87 16.40 5.51 -19.62
CA ALA A 87 17.45 5.23 -20.59
C ALA A 87 16.95 4.37 -21.77
N ALA A 88 15.98 3.47 -21.53
CA ALA A 88 15.30 2.69 -22.55
C ALA A 88 14.26 3.50 -23.35
N GLY A 89 13.96 4.74 -22.95
CA GLY A 89 12.92 5.56 -23.57
C GLY A 89 11.49 5.09 -23.25
N GLU A 90 11.33 4.21 -22.27
CA GLU A 90 10.04 3.67 -21.84
C GLU A 90 9.38 4.55 -20.78
N LYS A 91 8.08 4.32 -20.55
CA LYS A 91 7.37 4.90 -19.41
C LYS A 91 6.57 3.84 -18.68
N LEU A 92 6.66 3.86 -17.36
CA LEU A 92 5.96 2.94 -16.47
C LEU A 92 4.54 3.41 -16.20
N ARG A 93 3.61 2.46 -16.26
CA ARG A 93 2.25 2.59 -15.74
C ARG A 93 2.17 1.79 -14.46
N ILE A 94 2.07 2.48 -13.33
CA ILE A 94 1.98 1.86 -12.01
C ILE A 94 0.50 1.58 -11.75
N GLN A 95 0.13 0.30 -11.70
CA GLN A 95 -1.24 -0.15 -11.45
C GLN A 95 -1.20 -1.23 -10.39
N VAL A 96 -1.43 -0.86 -9.12
CA VAL A 96 -1.21 -1.77 -7.98
C VAL A 96 -2.45 -1.90 -7.11
N VAL A 97 -2.78 -3.11 -6.70
CA VAL A 97 -3.68 -3.42 -5.58
C VAL A 97 -2.85 -3.92 -4.42
N GLY A 98 -2.65 -3.07 -3.41
CA GLY A 98 -1.74 -3.34 -2.29
C GLY A 98 -0.89 -2.12 -1.95
N LEU A 99 0.43 -2.24 -2.09
CA LEU A 99 1.38 -1.16 -1.78
C LEU A 99 2.29 -0.90 -2.98
N ALA A 100 2.33 0.35 -3.42
CA ALA A 100 3.40 0.83 -4.31
C ALA A 100 4.36 1.70 -3.50
N ARG A 101 5.64 1.38 -3.56
CA ARG A 101 6.73 2.07 -2.90
C ARG A 101 7.74 2.58 -3.92
N ILE A 102 8.11 3.85 -3.79
CA ILE A 102 9.24 4.47 -4.47
C ILE A 102 10.28 4.81 -3.40
N ASP A 103 11.53 4.45 -3.65
CA ASP A 103 12.62 4.76 -2.72
C ASP A 103 12.79 6.27 -2.47
N ASP A 104 13.23 6.60 -1.27
CA ASP A 104 13.38 8.00 -0.82
C ASP A 104 14.48 8.76 -1.58
N ASP A 105 15.42 8.04 -2.20
CA ASP A 105 16.49 8.62 -3.00
C ASP A 105 16.02 9.00 -4.42
N VAL A 106 14.82 8.63 -4.84
CA VAL A 106 14.30 9.00 -6.17
C VAL A 106 13.96 10.49 -6.21
N THR A 107 14.49 11.19 -7.21
CA THR A 107 14.19 12.61 -7.42
C THR A 107 12.85 12.81 -8.14
N PRO A 108 12.16 13.93 -7.92
CA PRO A 108 10.91 14.24 -8.62
C PRO A 108 11.03 14.23 -10.14
N GLU A 109 12.16 14.70 -10.67
CA GLU A 109 12.44 14.80 -12.11
C GLU A 109 12.57 13.41 -12.72
N LEU A 110 13.30 12.50 -12.05
CA LEU A 110 13.45 11.12 -12.47
C LEU A 110 12.09 10.39 -12.46
N ALA A 111 11.31 10.58 -11.40
CA ALA A 111 9.96 10.00 -11.30
C ALA A 111 9.05 10.50 -12.44
N LEU A 112 9.10 11.80 -12.77
CA LEU A 112 8.34 12.38 -13.87
C LEU A 112 8.85 11.96 -15.26
N ALA A 113 10.12 11.64 -15.40
CA ALA A 113 10.64 11.11 -16.65
C ALA A 113 10.17 9.65 -16.86
N ALA A 114 10.20 8.85 -15.79
CA ALA A 114 9.96 7.40 -15.84
C ALA A 114 8.47 7.00 -15.76
N ILE A 115 7.61 7.73 -15.06
CA ILE A 115 6.26 7.25 -14.69
C ILE A 115 5.18 8.01 -15.45
N GLU A 116 4.45 7.34 -16.33
CA GLU A 116 3.33 7.93 -17.09
C GLU A 116 2.08 8.13 -16.23
N THR A 117 1.70 7.12 -15.44
CA THR A 117 0.46 7.12 -14.66
C THR A 117 0.62 6.27 -13.40
N VAL A 118 -0.04 6.69 -12.33
CA VAL A 118 -0.07 5.98 -11.05
C VAL A 118 -1.51 5.72 -10.64
N SER A 119 -1.90 4.46 -10.49
CA SER A 119 -3.17 4.07 -9.89
C SER A 119 -2.91 3.00 -8.85
N VAL A 120 -3.17 3.34 -7.59
CA VAL A 120 -2.85 2.48 -6.44
C VAL A 120 -4.10 2.32 -5.59
N LEU A 121 -4.61 1.09 -5.55
CA LEU A 121 -5.67 0.69 -4.65
C LEU A 121 -5.03 0.14 -3.37
N GLY A 122 -4.83 1.01 -2.40
CA GLY A 122 -4.19 0.70 -1.12
C GLY A 122 -3.28 1.84 -0.68
N ALA A 123 -2.01 1.55 -0.41
CA ALA A 123 -1.05 2.54 0.06
C ALA A 123 -0.04 2.92 -1.02
N PHE A 124 0.31 4.21 -1.08
CA PHE A 124 1.38 4.73 -1.93
C PHE A 124 2.43 5.42 -1.08
N HIS A 125 3.61 4.80 -1.01
CA HIS A 125 4.76 5.30 -0.27
C HIS A 125 5.78 5.89 -1.24
N ALA A 126 5.97 7.20 -1.14
CA ALA A 126 7.01 7.92 -1.84
C ALA A 126 7.37 9.16 -1.03
N SER A 127 8.57 9.71 -1.29
CA SER A 127 8.99 10.98 -0.70
C SER A 127 7.96 12.09 -0.97
N PRO A 128 7.79 13.07 -0.07
CA PRO A 128 6.81 14.15 -0.26
C PRO A 128 7.03 14.98 -1.53
N ALA A 129 8.28 15.07 -2.01
CA ALA A 129 8.61 15.75 -3.25
C ALA A 129 8.10 14.95 -4.48
N VAL A 130 8.38 13.64 -4.52
CA VAL A 130 7.92 12.76 -5.60
C VAL A 130 6.39 12.64 -5.62
N ARG A 131 5.74 12.51 -4.45
CA ARG A 131 4.28 12.44 -4.35
C ARG A 131 3.60 13.69 -4.90
N ARG A 132 4.16 14.87 -4.62
CA ARG A 132 3.67 16.15 -5.17
C ARG A 132 3.85 16.22 -6.69
N ALA A 133 5.00 15.79 -7.19
CA ALA A 133 5.25 15.76 -8.63
C ALA A 133 4.30 14.80 -9.38
N LEU A 134 4.04 13.61 -8.82
CA LEU A 134 3.17 12.61 -9.43
C LEU A 134 1.67 12.85 -9.19
N ALA A 135 1.28 13.87 -8.42
CA ALA A 135 -0.12 14.16 -8.10
C ALA A 135 -0.98 14.37 -9.36
N ALA A 136 -0.44 15.05 -10.37
CA ALA A 136 -1.13 15.28 -11.65
C ALA A 136 -1.27 14.00 -12.52
N ARG A 137 -0.59 12.91 -12.17
CA ARG A 137 -0.58 11.62 -12.89
C ARG A 137 -1.23 10.49 -12.08
N THR A 138 -1.81 10.82 -10.93
CA THR A 138 -2.47 9.85 -10.06
C THR A 138 -3.96 9.76 -10.40
N VAL A 139 -4.48 8.54 -10.58
CA VAL A 139 -5.88 8.24 -10.96
C VAL A 139 -6.53 7.30 -9.95
#